data_AF-A0A0N4XLA7-F1
#
_entry.id   AF-A0A0N4XLA7-F1
#
_cell.length_a   1.000
_cell.length_b   1.000
_cell.length_c   1.000
_cell.angle_alpha   90.00
_cell.angle_beta   90.00
_cell.angle_gamma   90.00
#
_symmetry.space_group_name_H-M   'P 1'
#
loop_
_entity.id
_entity.type
_entity.pdbx_description
1 polymer ?
#
loop_
_entity_poly.entity_id
_entity_poly.type
_entity_poly.pdbx_seq_one_letter_code
_entity_poly.pdbx_strand_id
1 'polypeptide(L)'
;AKERDVGQRILFALIEHRPQFREYFGIPVGANSLEDLQHCKQFQVQAYRIQNFLDTAVSTLGFCPLDSVLEMAHRIGQIHFYRGVNFGADNWLAFKKVAVEEITKDIVQKELTIILHDDHSMKLLRRDDSLLEMCQNGNMPAAGVLGWEKLMGAIIREMK
;
A
#
# COMPACT_ATOMS: atom_id res chain seq x y z
N ALA A 1 -2.76 -9.38 16.16
CA ALA A 1 -1.87 -8.23 16.38
C ALA A 1 -1.73 -7.52 15.05
N LYS A 2 -1.88 -6.18 14.98
CA LYS A 2 -1.55 -5.41 13.77
C LYS A 2 -0.13 -5.82 13.35
N GLU A 3 0.05 -6.28 12.12
CA GLU A 3 1.39 -6.59 11.59
C GLU A 3 2.22 -5.31 11.69
N ARG A 4 3.20 -5.31 12.61
CA ARG A 4 3.95 -4.11 13.03
C ARG A 4 4.96 -3.65 11.98
N ASP A 5 4.97 -4.29 10.82
CA ASP A 5 5.98 -4.14 9.78
C ASP A 5 5.40 -3.79 8.41
N VAL A 6 4.08 -3.63 8.22
CA VAL A 6 3.52 -3.34 6.90
C VAL A 6 4.06 -2.03 6.32
N GLY A 7 4.29 -1.00 7.16
CA GLY A 7 4.98 0.22 6.71
C GLY A 7 6.40 -0.02 6.21
N GLN A 8 7.15 -0.96 6.81
CA GLN A 8 8.49 -1.36 6.35
C GLN A 8 8.41 -2.16 5.06
N ARG A 9 7.49 -3.14 4.96
CA ARG A 9 7.26 -3.95 3.74
C ARG A 9 6.93 -3.06 2.55
N ILE A 10 6.01 -2.10 2.73
CA ILE A 10 5.63 -1.13 1.71
C ILE A 10 6.83 -0.28 1.28
N LEU A 11 7.55 0.32 2.23
CA LEU A 11 8.67 1.20 1.89
C LEU A 11 9.81 0.45 1.21
N PHE A 12 10.11 -0.77 1.67
CA PHE A 12 11.10 -1.65 1.06
C PHE A 12 10.74 -1.97 -0.39
N ALA A 13 9.53 -2.51 -0.63
CA ALA A 13 9.05 -2.85 -1.97
C ALA A 13 8.98 -1.62 -2.89
N LEU A 14 8.59 -0.46 -2.36
CA LEU A 14 8.53 0.78 -3.13
C LEU A 14 9.92 1.22 -3.61
N ILE A 15 10.92 1.10 -2.75
CA ILE A 15 12.30 1.43 -3.07
C ILE A 15 12.90 0.42 -4.08
N GLU A 16 12.58 -0.86 -3.96
CA GLU A 16 13.01 -1.87 -4.95
C GLU A 16 12.40 -1.61 -6.33
N HIS A 17 11.11 -1.27 -6.40
CA HIS A 17 10.43 -1.00 -7.68
C HIS A 17 10.74 0.40 -8.25
N ARG A 18 11.01 1.38 -7.39
CA ARG A 18 11.26 2.78 -7.75
C ARG A 18 12.40 3.34 -6.87
N PRO A 19 13.68 3.10 -7.23
CA PRO A 19 14.83 3.52 -6.44
C PRO A 19 14.90 5.03 -6.13
N GLN A 20 14.27 5.88 -6.95
CA GLN A 20 14.17 7.34 -6.72
C GLN A 20 13.58 7.70 -5.35
N PHE A 21 12.71 6.85 -4.77
CA PHE A 21 12.19 7.07 -3.42
C PHE A 21 13.29 7.09 -2.35
N ARG A 22 14.46 6.47 -2.59
CA ARG A 22 15.60 6.61 -1.68
C ARG A 22 16.06 8.05 -1.58
N GLU A 23 16.19 8.74 -2.71
CA GLU A 23 16.60 10.15 -2.77
C GLU A 23 15.60 11.03 -2.05
N TYR A 24 14.31 10.79 -2.27
CA TYR A 24 13.23 11.55 -1.66
C TYR A 24 13.23 11.51 -0.13
N PHE A 25 13.67 10.39 0.43
CA PHE A 25 13.71 10.16 1.86
C PHE A 25 15.10 10.28 2.48
N GLY A 26 16.13 10.60 1.67
CA GLY A 26 17.51 10.67 2.12
C GLY A 26 18.05 9.33 2.64
N ILE A 27 17.59 8.22 2.06
CA ILE A 27 18.04 6.86 2.41
C ILE A 27 19.37 6.59 1.68
N PRO A 28 20.44 6.23 2.40
CA PRO A 28 21.75 6.01 1.79
C PRO A 28 21.74 4.90 0.74
N VAL A 29 22.46 5.11 -0.37
CA VAL A 29 22.58 4.14 -1.47
C VAL A 29 23.25 2.83 -1.03
N GLY A 30 24.05 2.87 0.03
CA GLY A 30 24.74 1.68 0.57
C GLY A 30 23.85 0.69 1.31
N ALA A 31 22.61 1.04 1.67
CA ALA A 31 21.68 0.13 2.31
C ALA A 31 20.93 -0.68 1.24
N ASN A 32 21.35 -1.93 1.01
CA ASN A 32 20.87 -2.74 -0.12
C ASN A 32 20.05 -3.95 0.31
N SER A 33 20.19 -4.40 1.55
CA SER A 33 19.34 -5.43 2.13
C SER A 33 18.27 -4.82 3.05
N LEU A 34 17.21 -5.58 3.32
CA LEU A 34 16.22 -5.21 4.33
C LEU A 34 16.89 -5.05 5.71
N GLU A 35 17.88 -5.87 6.04
CA GLU A 35 18.64 -5.79 7.28
C GLU A 35 19.40 -4.47 7.40
N ASP A 36 20.08 -4.02 6.34
CA ASP A 36 20.75 -2.71 6.33
C ASP A 36 19.74 -1.57 6.53
N LEU A 37 18.61 -1.65 5.83
CA LEU A 37 17.54 -0.64 5.90
C LEU A 37 16.88 -0.61 7.27
N GLN A 38 16.77 -1.75 7.95
CA GLN A 38 16.29 -1.83 9.33
C GLN A 38 17.20 -1.12 10.32
N HIS A 39 18.48 -0.90 9.99
CA HIS A 39 19.40 -0.08 10.78
C HIS A 39 19.47 1.38 10.31
N CYS A 40 18.84 1.71 9.18
CA CYS A 40 18.78 3.06 8.63
C CYS A 40 17.67 3.88 9.31
N LYS A 41 18.08 4.93 10.06
CA LYS A 41 17.15 5.83 10.76
C LYS A 41 16.12 6.48 9.82
N GLN A 42 16.55 6.93 8.64
CA GLN A 42 15.67 7.55 7.66
C GLN A 42 14.60 6.56 7.19
N PHE A 43 14.99 5.32 6.86
CA PHE A 43 14.06 4.27 6.47
C PHE A 43 13.06 3.97 7.59
N GLN A 44 13.53 3.77 8.82
CA GLN A 44 12.68 3.48 9.98
C GLN A 44 11.63 4.59 10.22
N VAL A 45 12.05 5.86 10.18
CA VAL A 45 11.14 7.00 10.41
C VAL A 45 10.08 7.09 9.32
N GLN A 46 10.43 6.89 8.06
CA GLN A 46 9.46 6.97 6.97
C GLN A 46 8.52 5.76 6.95
N ALA A 47 9.04 4.55 7.18
CA ALA A 47 8.22 3.35 7.34
C ALA A 47 7.20 3.51 8.47
N TYR A 48 7.62 4.08 9.61
CA TYR A 48 6.75 4.38 10.74
C TYR A 48 5.66 5.41 10.40
N ARG A 49 6.00 6.46 9.63
CA ARG A 49 5.02 7.46 9.18
C ARG A 49 3.96 6.85 8.25
N ILE A 50 4.38 5.98 7.33
CA ILE A 50 3.47 5.23 6.45
C ILE A 50 2.54 4.34 7.28
N GLN A 51 3.11 3.54 8.20
CA GLN A 51 2.34 2.69 9.10
C GLN A 51 1.30 3.48 9.89
N ASN A 52 1.71 4.56 10.56
CA ASN A 52 0.82 5.37 11.39
C ASN A 52 -0.30 6.02 10.59
N PHE A 53 -0.01 6.50 9.38
CA PHE A 53 -1.03 7.05 8.51
C PHE A 53 -2.09 6.00 8.16
N LEU A 54 -1.67 4.80 7.73
CA LEU A 54 -2.57 3.70 7.39
C LEU A 54 -3.38 3.23 8.61
N ASP A 55 -2.70 3.07 9.75
CA ASP A 55 -3.34 2.72 11.03
C ASP A 55 -4.43 3.72 11.40
N THR A 56 -4.15 5.02 11.27
CA THR A 56 -5.10 6.11 11.55
C THR A 56 -6.26 6.08 10.57
N ALA A 57 -5.97 5.95 9.27
CA ALA A 57 -6.98 5.89 8.23
C ALA A 57 -7.96 4.75 8.47
N VAL A 58 -7.48 3.53 8.74
CA VAL A 58 -8.34 2.36 8.98
C VAL A 58 -9.08 2.44 10.31
N SER A 59 -8.39 2.90 11.37
CA SER A 59 -8.99 2.90 12.72
C SER A 59 -10.10 3.95 12.87
N THR A 60 -10.19 4.90 11.95
CA THR A 60 -11.26 5.91 11.90
C THR A 60 -12.44 5.51 11.01
N LEU A 61 -12.29 4.49 10.15
CA LEU A 61 -13.39 4.01 9.30
C LEU A 61 -14.55 3.48 10.15
N GLY A 62 -15.76 3.95 9.85
CA GLY A 62 -16.98 3.54 10.57
C GLY A 62 -17.22 4.27 11.89
N PHE A 63 -16.26 5.08 12.36
CA PHE A 63 -16.38 5.86 13.59
C PHE A 63 -16.28 7.37 13.35
N CYS A 64 -15.51 7.80 12.35
CA CYS A 64 -15.42 9.19 11.90
C CYS A 64 -15.84 9.32 10.42
N PRO A 65 -16.26 10.51 9.98
CA PRO A 65 -16.46 10.79 8.56
C PRO A 65 -15.18 10.51 7.76
N LEU A 66 -15.33 9.90 6.58
CA LEU A 66 -14.20 9.64 5.69
C LEU A 66 -13.45 10.93 5.32
N ASP A 67 -14.15 12.05 5.26
CA ASP A 67 -13.60 13.37 4.94
C ASP A 67 -12.44 13.76 5.86
N SER A 68 -12.44 13.35 7.13
CA SER A 68 -11.32 13.62 8.04
C SER A 68 -10.02 12.93 7.62
N VAL A 69 -10.11 11.72 7.03
CA VAL A 69 -8.96 11.00 6.46
C VAL A 69 -8.51 11.69 5.18
N LEU A 70 -9.46 12.15 4.36
CA LEU A 70 -9.18 12.84 3.10
C LEU A 70 -8.52 14.21 3.32
N GLU A 71 -8.95 14.98 4.32
CA GLU A 71 -8.30 16.23 4.73
C GLU A 71 -6.86 16.00 5.22
N MET A 72 -6.63 14.94 6.00
CA MET A 72 -5.29 14.55 6.41
C MET A 72 -4.42 14.17 5.20
N ALA A 73 -4.97 13.41 4.26
CA ALA A 73 -4.29 13.04 3.01
C ALA A 73 -3.95 14.30 2.18
N HIS A 74 -4.89 15.24 2.04
CA HIS A 74 -4.66 16.52 1.38
C HIS A 74 -3.51 17.30 2.02
N ARG A 75 -3.47 17.36 3.37
CA ARG A 75 -2.40 18.03 4.09
C ARG A 75 -1.04 17.36 3.89
N ILE A 76 -0.99 16.03 3.80
CA ILE A 76 0.24 15.30 3.45
C ILE A 76 0.68 15.65 2.03
N GLY A 77 -0.23 15.73 1.08
CA GLY A 77 0.03 16.18 -0.29
C GLY A 77 0.65 17.58 -0.33
N GLN A 78 0.04 18.53 0.39
CA GLN A 78 0.58 19.88 0.54
C GLN A 78 1.99 19.90 1.15
N ILE A 79 2.25 19.07 2.16
CA ILE A 79 3.59 18.96 2.75
C ILE A 79 4.60 18.48 1.70
N HIS A 80 4.27 17.47 0.89
CA HIS A 80 5.16 16.97 -0.17
C HIS A 80 5.36 17.99 -1.29
N PHE A 81 4.32 18.77 -1.63
CA PHE A 81 4.40 19.80 -2.65
C PHE A 81 5.24 21.01 -2.22
N TYR A 82 4.99 21.54 -1.01
CA TYR A 82 5.60 22.80 -0.55
C TYR A 82 6.87 22.63 0.29
N ARG A 83 7.00 21.51 1.01
CA ARG A 83 8.03 21.32 2.05
C ARG A 83 8.78 19.98 1.94
N GLY A 84 8.46 19.18 0.94
CA GLY A 84 8.99 17.84 0.75
C GLY A 84 9.45 17.65 -0.68
N VAL A 85 9.51 16.40 -1.10
CA VAL A 85 9.84 16.08 -2.49
C VAL A 85 8.57 15.91 -3.28
N ASN A 86 8.42 16.72 -4.33
CA ASN A 86 7.28 16.64 -5.22
C ASN A 86 7.33 15.33 -5.99
N PHE A 87 6.51 14.36 -5.58
CA PHE A 87 6.44 13.04 -6.18
C PHE A 87 5.88 13.09 -7.61
N GLY A 88 4.99 14.03 -7.91
CA GLY A 88 4.19 13.99 -9.13
C GLY A 88 3.21 12.81 -9.13
N ALA A 89 2.31 12.82 -10.11
CA ALA A 89 1.18 11.88 -10.16
C ALA A 89 1.60 10.40 -10.25
N ASP A 90 2.70 10.12 -10.96
CA ASP A 90 3.17 8.75 -11.22
C ASP A 90 3.77 8.10 -9.98
N ASN A 91 4.56 8.83 -9.19
CA ASN A 91 5.13 8.29 -7.97
C ASN A 91 4.06 8.10 -6.89
N TRP A 92 3.07 8.99 -6.81
CA TRP A 92 1.89 8.77 -5.96
C TRP A 92 1.12 7.50 -6.36
N LEU A 93 0.97 7.26 -7.66
CA LEU A 93 0.32 6.04 -8.15
C LEU A 93 1.16 4.78 -7.89
N ALA A 94 2.48 4.87 -8.01
CA ALA A 94 3.40 3.79 -7.66
C ALA A 94 3.28 3.43 -6.17
N PHE A 95 3.24 4.43 -5.28
CA PHE A 95 2.99 4.21 -3.86
C PHE A 95 1.63 3.55 -3.61
N LYS A 96 0.55 4.02 -4.25
CA LYS A 96 -0.78 3.39 -4.16
C LYS A 96 -0.71 1.89 -4.46
N LYS A 97 -0.10 1.54 -5.60
CA LYS A 97 -0.03 0.17 -6.10
C LYS A 97 0.72 -0.73 -5.11
N VAL A 98 1.92 -0.33 -4.70
CA VAL A 98 2.75 -1.10 -3.76
C VAL A 98 2.08 -1.23 -2.40
N ALA A 99 1.43 -0.17 -1.91
CA ALA A 99 0.72 -0.21 -0.64
C ALA A 99 -0.42 -1.23 -0.66
N VAL A 100 -1.28 -1.20 -1.68
CA VAL A 100 -2.37 -2.17 -1.81
C VAL A 100 -1.83 -3.60 -1.96
N GLU A 101 -0.79 -3.78 -2.78
CA GLU A 101 -0.14 -5.08 -2.98
C GLU A 101 0.38 -5.69 -1.68
N GLU A 102 1.16 -4.95 -0.90
CA GLU A 102 1.75 -5.48 0.33
C GLU A 102 0.72 -5.65 1.46
N ILE A 103 -0.31 -4.79 1.55
CA ILE A 103 -1.39 -4.93 2.54
C ILE A 103 -2.25 -6.17 2.26
N THR A 104 -2.49 -6.46 0.99
CA THR A 104 -3.41 -7.54 0.58
C THR A 104 -2.70 -8.85 0.25
N LYS A 105 -1.36 -8.87 0.27
CA LYS A 105 -0.52 -10.02 -0.07
C LYS A 105 -0.94 -11.30 0.66
N ASP A 106 -1.18 -11.21 1.96
CA ASP A 106 -1.54 -12.35 2.80
C ASP A 106 -3.00 -12.81 2.61
N ILE A 107 -3.86 -11.92 2.08
CA ILE A 107 -5.24 -12.26 1.68
C ILE A 107 -5.20 -13.09 0.39
N VAL A 108 -4.39 -12.66 -0.58
CA VAL A 108 -4.26 -13.31 -1.90
C VAL A 108 -3.49 -14.63 -1.82
N GLN A 109 -2.43 -14.71 -1.01
CA GLN A 109 -1.66 -15.95 -0.84
C GLN A 109 -2.46 -17.08 -0.17
N LYS A 110 -3.33 -16.74 0.78
CA LYS A 110 -4.27 -17.71 1.37
C LYS A 110 -5.26 -18.24 0.34
N GLU A 111 -5.66 -17.43 -0.63
CA GLU A 111 -6.58 -17.82 -1.70
C GLU A 111 -5.92 -18.77 -2.72
N LEU A 112 -4.64 -18.56 -3.09
CA LEU A 112 -3.86 -19.50 -3.89
C LEU A 112 -3.65 -20.87 -3.21
N THR A 113 -3.70 -20.91 -1.88
CA THR A 113 -3.56 -22.16 -1.11
C THR A 113 -4.90 -22.89 -0.94
N ILE A 114 -6.04 -22.21 -1.13
CA ILE A 114 -7.40 -22.78 -0.97
C ILE A 114 -8.02 -23.18 -2.32
N ILE A 115 -7.48 -22.72 -3.45
CA ILE A 115 -7.96 -23.07 -4.80
C ILE A 115 -6.99 -24.08 -5.45
N LEU A 116 -6.86 -25.29 -4.92
CA LEU A 116 -6.33 -26.46 -5.64
C LEU A 116 -6.85 -27.76 -4.99
N HIS A 117 -8.15 -28.02 -5.08
CA HIS A 117 -8.65 -29.39 -4.94
C HIS A 117 -9.96 -29.68 -5.68
N ASP A 118 -10.19 -29.05 -6.83
CA ASP A 118 -11.20 -29.52 -7.77
C ASP A 118 -10.77 -29.34 -9.23
N ASP A 119 -11.25 -30.26 -10.05
CA ASP A 119 -10.70 -30.78 -11.30
C ASP A 119 -10.18 -29.80 -12.38
N HIS A 120 -9.05 -30.20 -12.97
CA HIS A 120 -8.59 -29.95 -14.35
C HIS A 120 -9.08 -28.69 -15.08
N SER A 121 -8.49 -27.52 -14.78
CA SER A 121 -8.03 -26.58 -15.82
C SER A 121 -7.24 -25.42 -15.19
N MET A 122 -5.94 -25.31 -15.51
CA MET A 122 -5.16 -24.12 -15.15
C MET A 122 -5.48 -23.00 -16.15
N LYS A 123 -6.36 -22.08 -15.77
CA LYS A 123 -6.48 -20.77 -16.43
C LYS A 123 -5.64 -19.75 -15.67
N LEU A 124 -4.63 -19.21 -16.36
CA LEU A 124 -3.88 -18.03 -15.91
C LEU A 124 -4.82 -16.81 -15.96
N LEU A 125 -5.49 -16.51 -14.86
CA LEU A 125 -6.36 -15.34 -14.75
C LEU A 125 -5.51 -14.08 -14.57
N ARG A 126 -5.58 -13.18 -15.56
CA ARG A 126 -4.99 -11.84 -15.44
C ARG A 126 -5.77 -11.01 -14.44
N ARG A 127 -5.01 -10.25 -13.64
CA ARG A 127 -5.40 -9.51 -12.42
C ARG A 127 -6.61 -8.57 -12.57
N ASP A 128 -6.86 -8.05 -13.77
CA ASP A 128 -7.88 -7.01 -13.98
C ASP A 128 -9.28 -7.59 -14.24
N ASP A 129 -9.39 -8.81 -14.80
CA ASP A 129 -10.69 -9.43 -15.10
C ASP A 129 -11.26 -10.20 -13.90
N SER A 130 -10.40 -10.67 -12.98
CA SER A 130 -10.77 -11.60 -11.90
C SER A 130 -11.46 -10.94 -10.69
N LEU A 131 -11.09 -9.69 -10.34
CA LEU A 131 -11.54 -9.09 -9.07
C LEU A 131 -13.04 -8.73 -9.07
N LEU A 132 -13.58 -8.35 -10.22
CA LEU A 132 -14.98 -7.96 -10.37
C LEU A 132 -15.90 -9.19 -10.37
N GLU A 133 -15.51 -10.27 -11.05
CA GLU A 133 -16.23 -11.54 -11.05
C GLU A 133 -16.22 -12.22 -9.68
N MET A 134 -15.10 -12.18 -8.95
CA MET A 134 -15.00 -12.76 -7.60
C MET A 134 -15.87 -12.05 -6.55
N CYS A 135 -16.08 -10.74 -6.69
CA CYS A 135 -16.98 -9.98 -5.82
C CYS A 135 -18.47 -10.28 -6.06
N GLN A 136 -18.86 -10.57 -7.29
CA GLN A 136 -20.23 -10.96 -7.61
C GLN A 136 -20.61 -12.32 -6.99
N ASN A 137 -19.61 -13.18 -6.76
CA ASN A 137 -19.79 -14.49 -6.13
C ASN A 137 -19.67 -14.47 -4.59
N GLY A 138 -19.65 -13.28 -3.96
CA GLY A 138 -19.62 -13.15 -2.50
C GLY A 138 -18.30 -13.53 -1.85
N ASN A 139 -17.20 -13.58 -2.61
CA ASN A 139 -15.91 -13.98 -2.09
C ASN A 139 -15.28 -12.83 -1.26
N MET A 140 -15.34 -12.95 0.07
CA MET A 140 -14.86 -11.97 1.06
C MET A 140 -13.41 -11.46 0.85
N PRO A 141 -12.44 -12.28 0.37
CA PRO A 141 -11.07 -11.83 0.06
C PRO A 141 -11.02 -10.76 -1.04
N ALA A 142 -11.79 -10.93 -2.11
CA ALA A 142 -11.85 -9.97 -3.22
C ALA A 142 -12.47 -8.63 -2.78
N ALA A 143 -13.47 -8.66 -1.90
CA ALA A 143 -14.06 -7.45 -1.32
C ALA A 143 -13.05 -6.66 -0.49
N GLY A 144 -12.17 -7.34 0.25
CA GLY A 144 -11.07 -6.71 1.00
C GLY A 144 -10.08 -6.00 0.08
N VAL A 145 -9.67 -6.64 -1.01
CA VAL A 145 -8.76 -6.03 -2.01
C VAL A 145 -9.40 -4.81 -2.67
N LEU A 146 -10.65 -4.91 -3.12
CA LEU A 146 -11.38 -3.79 -3.72
C LEU A 146 -11.59 -2.63 -2.72
N GLY A 147 -11.82 -2.94 -1.44
CA GLY A 147 -11.93 -1.95 -0.37
C GLY A 147 -10.65 -1.12 -0.25
N TRP A 148 -9.50 -1.80 -0.20
CA TRP A 148 -8.18 -1.14 -0.17
C TRP A 148 -7.88 -0.35 -1.44
N GLU A 149 -8.20 -0.89 -2.62
CA GLU A 149 -8.07 -0.18 -3.90
C GLU A 149 -8.85 1.13 -3.92
N LYS A 150 -10.11 1.10 -3.47
CA LYS A 150 -10.98 2.29 -3.41
C LYS A 150 -10.48 3.29 -2.38
N LEU A 151 -10.16 2.85 -1.16
CA LEU A 151 -9.68 3.71 -0.08
C LEU A 151 -8.38 4.41 -0.47
N MET A 152 -7.38 3.64 -0.91
CA MET A 152 -6.09 4.20 -1.33
C MET A 152 -6.24 5.07 -2.58
N GLY A 153 -7.18 4.75 -3.48
CA GLY A 153 -7.53 5.59 -4.62
C GLY A 153 -8.03 6.97 -4.20
N ALA A 154 -8.94 7.04 -3.23
CA ALA A 154 -9.44 8.29 -2.69
C ALA A 154 -8.33 9.09 -1.97
N ILE A 155 -7.55 8.43 -1.11
CA ILE A 155 -6.41 9.05 -0.41
C ILE A 155 -5.42 9.68 -1.39
N ILE A 156 -5.03 8.94 -2.44
CA ILE A 156 -4.01 9.38 -3.38
C ILE A 156 -4.51 10.48 -4.30
N ARG A 157 -5.82 10.53 -4.57
CA ARG A 157 -6.41 11.67 -5.27
C ARG A 157 -6.24 12.96 -4.48
N GLU A 158 -6.39 12.92 -3.16
CA GLU A 158 -6.23 14.12 -2.31
C GLU A 158 -4.76 14.50 -2.07
N MET A 159 -3.84 13.54 -2.12
CA MET A 159 -2.38 13.78 -1.97
C MET A 159 -1.72 14.38 -3.21
N LYS A 160 -2.35 14.25 -4.39
CA LYS A 160 -1.87 14.79 -5.67
C LYS A 160 -2.18 16.27 -5.81
#